data_AF-A0A9E6RTI6-F1
#
_entry.id   AF-A0A9E6RTI6-F1
#
_cell.length_a   1.000
_cell.length_b   1.000
_cell.length_c   1.000
_cell.angle_alpha   90.00
_cell.angle_beta   90.00
_cell.angle_gamma   90.00
#
_symmetry.space_group_name_H-M   'P 1'
#
loop_
_entity.id
_entity.type
_entity.pdbx_description
1 polymer ?
#
loop_
_entity_poly.entity_id
_entity_poly.type
_entity_poly.pdbx_seq_one_letter_code
_entity_poly.pdbx_strand_id
1 'polypeptide(L)' 'MDYDDLDPEERELLKRFRELSQSQKKAVTASKESFINWIKTSVSWLWNKIQGYANDLWSWLKGLF' A
#
# COMPACT_ATOMS: atom_id res chain seq x y z
N MET A 1 9.23 -2.55 -10.08
CA MET A 1 8.63 -3.79 -9.57
C MET A 1 7.53 -4.19 -10.52
N ASP A 2 7.73 -5.31 -11.20
CA ASP A 2 6.64 -6.00 -11.89
C ASP A 2 5.75 -6.71 -10.85
N TYR A 3 4.48 -6.92 -11.16
CA TYR A 3 3.53 -7.54 -10.21
C TYR A 3 3.97 -8.95 -9.77
N ASP A 4 4.70 -9.66 -10.63
CA ASP A 4 5.24 -10.99 -10.35
C ASP A 4 6.48 -10.97 -9.43
N ASP A 5 7.19 -9.84 -9.31
CA ASP A 5 8.34 -9.68 -8.40
C ASP A 5 7.94 -9.23 -6.99
N LEU A 6 6.65 -9.01 -6.77
CA LEU A 6 6.15 -8.54 -5.48
C LEU A 6 6.16 -9.65 -4.45
N ASP A 7 6.61 -9.30 -3.24
CA ASP A 7 6.52 -10.18 -2.08
C ASP A 7 5.04 -10.50 -1.76
N PRO A 8 4.76 -11.63 -1.09
CA PRO A 8 3.40 -12.00 -0.68
C PRO A 8 2.68 -10.87 0.07
N GLU A 9 3.41 -10.13 0.89
CA GLU A 9 2.98 -8.96 1.63
C GLU A 9 2.51 -7.82 0.72
N GLU A 10 3.29 -7.50 -0.30
CA GLU A 10 2.99 -6.43 -1.25
C GLU A 10 1.80 -6.80 -2.14
N ARG A 11 1.72 -8.07 -2.55
CA ARG A 11 0.58 -8.61 -3.30
C ARG A 11 -0.72 -8.50 -2.51
N GLU A 12 -0.71 -8.87 -1.22
CA GLU A 12 -1.88 -8.74 -0.35
C GLU A 12 -2.25 -7.27 -0.15
N LEU A 13 -1.28 -6.39 0.07
CA LEU A 13 -1.54 -4.95 0.19
C LEU A 13 -2.19 -4.37 -1.06
N LEU A 14 -1.69 -4.74 -2.25
CA LEU A 14 -2.29 -4.33 -3.52
C LEU A 14 -3.68 -4.88 -3.73
N LYS A 15 -3.91 -6.14 -3.36
CA LYS A 15 -5.23 -6.75 -3.44
C LYS A 15 -6.22 -5.94 -2.60
N ARG A 16 -5.89 -5.66 -1.33
CA ARG A 16 -6.70 -4.83 -0.43
C ARG A 16 -6.90 -3.43 -0.98
N PHE A 17 -5.85 -2.82 -1.54
CA PHE A 17 -5.92 -1.50 -2.16
C PHE A 17 -6.85 -1.50 -3.39
N ARG A 18 -6.81 -2.54 -4.22
CA ARG A 18 -7.66 -2.68 -5.42
C ARG A 18 -9.13 -2.86 -5.08
N GLU A 19 -9.43 -3.54 -3.96
CA GLU A 19 -10.79 -3.70 -3.42
C GLU A 19 -11.40 -2.39 -2.92
N LEU A 20 -10.60 -1.34 -2.67
CA LEU A 20 -11.11 -0.03 -2.27
C LEU A 20 -11.92 0.65 -3.37
N SER A 21 -12.95 1.40 -2.95
CA SER A 21 -13.66 2.34 -3.83
C SER A 21 -12.74 3.47 -4.31
N GLN A 22 -13.13 4.16 -5.38
CA GLN A 22 -12.32 5.27 -5.94
C GLN A 22 -12.08 6.41 -4.94
N SER A 23 -13.06 6.75 -4.08
CA SER A 23 -12.87 7.80 -3.07
C SER A 23 -11.88 7.35 -1.99
N GLN A 24 -11.94 6.09 -1.57
CA GLN A 24 -11.00 5.51 -0.61
C GLN A 24 -9.59 5.44 -1.20
N LYS A 25 -9.44 5.04 -2.47
CA LYS A 25 -8.14 5.06 -3.16
C LYS A 25 -7.54 6.45 -3.14
N LYS A 26 -8.32 7.48 -3.49
CA LYS A 26 -7.89 8.89 -3.40
C LYS A 26 -7.50 9.30 -1.98
N ALA A 27 -8.24 8.88 -0.96
CA ALA A 27 -7.90 9.19 0.43
C ALA A 27 -6.58 8.52 0.86
N VAL A 28 -6.37 7.27 0.47
CA VAL A 28 -5.14 6.52 0.75
C VAL A 28 -3.95 7.10 0.00
N THR A 29 -4.13 7.50 -1.26
CA THR A 29 -3.06 8.09 -2.10
C THR A 29 -2.92 9.61 -1.96
N ALA A 30 -3.70 10.26 -1.10
CA ALA A 30 -3.63 11.70 -0.86
C ALA A 30 -2.27 12.12 -0.27
N SER A 31 -1.73 11.29 0.61
CA SER A 31 -0.43 11.54 1.23
C SER A 31 0.21 10.24 1.70
N LYS A 32 1.53 10.27 1.90
CA LYS A 32 2.27 9.16 2.49
C LYS A 32 1.74 8.79 3.87
N GLU A 33 1.35 9.78 4.66
CA GLU A 33 0.83 9.59 6.01
C GLU A 33 -0.53 8.89 5.97
N SER A 34 -1.40 9.28 5.04
CA SER A 34 -2.68 8.61 4.78
C SER A 34 -2.48 7.14 4.38
N PHE A 35 -1.49 6.87 3.52
CA PHE A 35 -1.13 5.50 3.14
C PHE A 35 -0.65 4.67 4.33
N ILE A 36 0.30 5.19 5.11
CA ILE A 36 0.81 4.51 6.30
C ILE A 36 -0.31 4.25 7.32
N ASN A 37 -1.17 5.23 7.57
CA ASN A 37 -2.31 5.08 8.47
C ASN A 37 -3.30 4.03 7.97
N TRP A 38 -3.56 4.00 6.67
CA TRP A 38 -4.41 2.99 6.05
C TRP A 38 -3.82 1.58 6.20
N ILE A 39 -2.51 1.39 5.97
CA ILE A 39 -1.85 0.09 6.18
C ILE A 39 -1.92 -0.31 7.66
N LYS A 40 -1.56 0.60 8.57
CA LYS A 40 -1.59 0.33 10.02
C LYS A 40 -2.98 -0.09 10.50
N THR A 41 -4.04 0.49 9.92
CA THR A 41 -5.43 0.22 10.32
C THR A 41 -5.97 -1.04 9.64
N SER A 42 -5.81 -1.14 8.32
CA SER A 42 -6.44 -2.18 7.51
C SER A 42 -5.65 -3.47 7.50
N VAL A 43 -4.33 -3.37 7.67
CA VAL A 43 -3.39 -4.49 7.57
C VAL A 43 -2.23 -4.32 8.54
N SER A 44 -2.55 -4.16 9.83
CA SER A 44 -1.58 -3.96 10.92
C SER A 44 -0.49 -5.02 10.96
N TRP A 45 -0.83 -6.27 10.63
CA TRP A 45 0.12 -7.38 10.55
C TRP A 45 1.12 -7.25 9.39
N LEU A 46 0.72 -6.65 8.26
CA LEU A 46 1.63 -6.32 7.16
C LEU A 46 2.53 -5.14 7.54
N TRP A 47 2.02 -4.15 8.28
CA TRP A 47 2.82 -2.98 8.65
C TRP A 47 4.16 -3.36 9.27
N ASN A 48 4.17 -4.31 10.21
CA ASN A 48 5.39 -4.74 10.87
C ASN A 48 6.44 -5.31 9.91
N LYS A 49 5.99 -5.93 8.81
CA LYS A 49 6.86 -6.50 7.77
C LYS A 49 7.32 -5.45 6.75
N ILE A 50 6.43 -4.53 6.38
CA ILE A 50 6.67 -3.58 5.28
C ILE A 50 7.17 -2.21 5.74
N GLN A 51 7.16 -1.93 7.04
CA GLN A 51 7.59 -0.63 7.59
C GLN A 51 9.01 -0.22 7.17
N GLY A 52 9.91 -1.20 6.98
CA GLY A 52 11.29 -0.97 6.58
C GLY A 52 11.44 -0.41 5.16
N TYR A 53 10.49 -0.72 4.28
CA TYR A 53 10.47 -0.29 2.87
C TYR A 53 9.19 0.48 2.51
N ALA A 54 8.44 0.97 3.50
CA ALA A 54 7.17 1.67 3.27
C ALA A 54 7.33 2.93 2.40
N ASN A 55 8.50 3.56 2.41
CA ASN A 55 8.82 4.71 1.54
C ASN A 55 8.90 4.30 0.07
N ASP A 56 9.57 3.19 -0.20
CA ASP A 56 9.75 2.66 -1.55
C ASP A 56 8.41 2.13 -2.08
N LEU A 57 7.67 1.41 -1.22
CA LEU A 57 6.32 0.95 -1.53
C LEU A 57 5.37 2.10 -1.87
N TRP A 58 5.42 3.20 -1.11
CA TRP A 58 4.64 4.40 -1.41
C TRP A 58 5.01 5.03 -2.75
N SER A 59 6.32 5.16 -3.01
CA SER A 59 6.82 5.72 -4.27
C SER A 59 6.42 4.87 -5.46
N TRP A 60 6.50 3.54 -5.31
CA TRP A 60 6.05 2.59 -6.31
C TRP A 60 4.53 2.64 -6.52
N LEU A 61 3.73 2.68 -5.44
CA LEU A 61 2.28 2.78 -5.52
C LEU A 61 1.84 4.06 -6.24
N LYS A 62 2.52 5.20 -6.01
CA LYS A 62 2.33 6.43 -6.78
C LYS A 62 2.73 6.28 -8.25
N GLY A 63 3.77 5.52 -8.56
CA GLY A 63 4.19 5.30 -9.95
C GLY A 63 3.17 4.53 -10.79
N LEU A 64 2.25 3.79 -10.14
CA LEU A 64 1.19 3.06 -10.82
C LEU A 64 -0.03 3.91 -11.21
N PHE A 65 -0.16 5.14 -10.69
CA PHE A 65 -1.35 5.99 -10.85
C PHE A 65 -0.98 7.45 -11.10
#